data_AF-S7WND9-F1
#
_entry.id   AF-S7WND9-F1
#
_cell.length_a   1.000
_cell.length_b   1.000
_cell.length_c   1.000
_cell.angle_alpha   90.00
_cell.angle_beta   90.00
_cell.angle_gamma   90.00
#
_symmetry.space_group_name_H-M   'P 1'
#
loop_
_entity.id
_entity.type
_entity.pdbx_description
1 polymer ?
#
loop_
_entity_poly.entity_id
_entity_poly.type
_entity_poly.pdbx_seq_one_letter_code
_entity_poly.pdbx_strand_id
1 'polypeptide(L)'
;MYPADQSQVDLNPVGEWNSSKIVYTPEKVEYWLNGKVVVSFVPGSEDWEKRKNSGKWSGAPDYAKAKKGYIGLQDHASPIWFKNIKIKKL
;
A
#
# COMPACT_ATOMS: atom_id res chain seq x y z
N MET A 1 8.88 6.33 4.03
CA MET A 1 7.74 5.38 3.98
C MET A 1 7.57 4.70 5.34
N TYR A 2 6.42 4.07 5.58
CA TYR A 2 6.18 3.26 6.78
C TYR A 2 6.65 1.83 6.49
N PRO A 3 7.58 1.26 7.27
CA PRO A 3 7.93 -0.15 7.13
C PRO A 3 6.74 -1.02 7.59
N ALA A 4 6.68 -2.24 7.05
CA ALA A 4 5.72 -3.22 7.55
C ALA A 4 6.16 -3.74 8.93
N ASP A 5 5.19 -3.94 9.82
CA ASP A 5 5.39 -4.66 11.07
C ASP A 5 5.70 -6.13 10.75
N GLN A 6 6.97 -6.50 10.87
CA GLN A 6 7.47 -7.83 10.51
C GLN A 6 6.85 -8.94 11.38
N SER A 7 6.34 -8.62 12.58
CA SER A 7 5.64 -9.60 13.41
C SER A 7 4.27 -10.01 12.84
N GLN A 8 3.71 -9.17 11.96
CA GLN A 8 2.41 -9.39 11.32
C GLN A 8 2.53 -9.91 9.88
N VAL A 9 3.73 -9.82 9.28
CA VAL A 9 3.97 -10.27 7.91
C VAL A 9 4.01 -11.79 7.87
N ASP A 10 3.03 -12.36 7.19
CA ASP A 10 2.84 -13.80 7.07
C ASP A 10 2.50 -14.10 5.61
N LEU A 11 3.53 -14.46 4.83
CA LEU A 11 3.44 -14.72 3.40
C LEU A 11 3.27 -16.22 3.17
N ASN A 12 2.30 -16.56 2.32
CA ASN A 12 2.25 -17.92 1.80
C ASN A 12 3.45 -18.16 0.85
N PRO A 13 3.91 -19.41 0.70
CA PRO A 13 4.99 -19.77 -0.21
C PRO A 13 4.79 -19.26 -1.65
N VAL A 14 5.90 -19.16 -2.39
CA VAL A 14 5.86 -18.82 -3.83
C VAL A 14 5.01 -19.84 -4.57
N GLY A 15 4.08 -19.35 -5.39
CA GLY A 15 3.10 -20.17 -6.11
C GLY A 15 1.76 -20.33 -5.39
N GLU A 16 1.67 -19.96 -4.11
CA GLU A 16 0.43 -19.94 -3.35
C GLU A 16 -0.23 -18.56 -3.35
N TRP A 17 -1.55 -18.55 -3.16
CA TRP A 17 -2.34 -17.32 -3.18
C TRP A 17 -2.17 -16.55 -1.88
N ASN A 18 -1.82 -15.27 -2.00
CA ASN A 18 -1.92 -14.30 -0.90
C ASN A 18 -3.14 -13.40 -1.12
N SER A 19 -3.72 -12.89 -0.03
CA SER A 19 -4.80 -11.91 -0.06
C SER A 19 -4.33 -10.57 0.49
N SER A 20 -4.42 -9.52 -0.33
CA SER A 20 -4.09 -8.15 0.06
C SER A 20 -5.33 -7.27 0.09
N LYS A 21 -5.39 -6.33 1.04
CA LYS A 21 -6.46 -5.33 1.12
C LYS A 21 -5.86 -3.99 1.52
N ILE A 22 -6.33 -2.92 0.85
CA ILE A 22 -6.00 -1.54 1.18
C ILE A 22 -7.29 -0.86 1.62
N VAL A 23 -7.29 -0.27 2.82
CA VAL A 23 -8.35 0.61 3.29
C VAL A 23 -7.78 2.02 3.38
N TYR A 24 -8.36 2.96 2.64
CA TYR A 24 -7.87 4.33 2.58
C TYR A 24 -8.98 5.30 2.98
N THR A 25 -8.79 6.00 4.10
CA THR A 25 -9.64 7.10 4.58
C THR A 25 -8.78 8.32 4.90
N PRO A 26 -9.35 9.53 4.99
CA PRO A 26 -8.62 10.72 5.45
C PRO A 26 -7.98 10.53 6.84
N GLU A 27 -8.62 9.77 7.72
CA GLU A 27 -8.20 9.59 9.10
C GLU A 27 -7.15 8.47 9.25
N LYS A 28 -7.22 7.44 8.40
CA LYS A 28 -6.35 6.27 8.51
C LYS A 28 -6.22 5.51 7.18
N VAL A 29 -5.00 5.08 6.89
CA VAL A 29 -4.69 4.13 5.82
C VAL A 29 -4.12 2.86 6.42
N GLU A 30 -4.64 1.71 5.97
CA GLU A 30 -4.17 0.40 6.39
C GLU A 30 -3.90 -0.50 5.19
N TYR A 31 -2.76 -1.19 5.24
CA TYR A 31 -2.44 -2.29 4.33
C TYR A 31 -2.52 -3.60 5.09
N TRP A 32 -3.22 -4.55 4.49
CA TRP A 32 -3.49 -5.85 5.04
C TRP A 32 -2.87 -6.93 4.15
N LEU A 33 -2.31 -7.95 4.78
CA LEU A 33 -1.80 -9.17 4.15
C LEU A 33 -2.39 -10.36 4.89
N ASN A 34 -3.03 -11.28 4.16
CA ASN A 34 -3.62 -12.53 4.68
C ASN A 34 -4.45 -12.33 5.96
N GLY A 35 -5.23 -11.25 6.01
CA GLY A 35 -6.13 -10.93 7.13
C GLY A 35 -5.51 -10.15 8.29
N LYS A 36 -4.20 -9.87 8.25
CA LYS A 36 -3.48 -9.10 9.29
C LYS A 36 -3.12 -7.70 8.77
N VAL A 37 -3.21 -6.68 9.62
CA VAL A 37 -2.71 -5.33 9.30
C VAL A 37 -1.18 -5.35 9.42
N VAL A 38 -0.49 -5.00 8.34
CA VAL A 38 0.99 -4.95 8.30
C VAL A 38 1.53 -3.53 8.24
N VAL A 39 0.73 -2.57 7.78
CA VAL A 39 1.09 -1.14 7.75
C VAL A 39 -0.14 -0.32 8.14
N SER A 40 0.05 0.67 9.00
CA SER A 40 -0.99 1.62 9.40
C SER A 40 -0.38 3.03 9.54
N PHE A 41 -1.03 4.04 8.96
CA PHE A 41 -0.59 5.43 9.08
C PHE A 41 -1.74 6.44 8.86
N VAL A 42 -1.49 7.70 9.20
CA VAL A 42 -2.41 8.82 8.93
C VAL A 42 -1.89 9.62 7.72
N PRO A 43 -2.63 9.66 6.59
CA PRO A 43 -2.17 10.35 5.38
C PRO A 43 -2.15 11.86 5.62
N GLY A 44 -1.10 12.55 5.16
CA GLY A 44 -0.96 14.01 5.34
C GLY A 44 -0.61 14.46 6.76
N SER A 45 -0.37 13.54 7.69
CA SER A 45 0.24 13.88 8.99
C SER A 45 1.66 14.43 8.83
N GLU A 46 2.17 15.14 9.84
CA GLU A 46 3.55 15.65 9.79
C GLU A 46 4.60 14.56 9.55
N ASP A 47 4.45 13.40 10.19
CA ASP A 47 5.34 12.25 9.98
C ASP A 47 5.23 11.72 8.54
N TRP A 48 4.01 11.69 7.97
CA TRP A 48 3.81 11.28 6.58
C TRP A 48 4.49 12.25 5.61
N GLU A 49 4.32 13.57 5.79
CA GLU A 49 4.95 14.60 4.95
C GLU A 49 6.48 14.56 5.05
N LYS A 50 7.03 14.42 6.27
CA LYS A 50 8.46 14.24 6.47
C LYS A 50 8.99 13.04 5.69
N ARG A 51 8.33 11.88 5.81
CA ARG A 51 8.69 10.64 5.09
C ARG A 51 8.53 10.72 3.57
N LYS A 52 7.57 11.51 3.08
CA LYS A 52 7.35 11.76 1.65
C LYS A 52 8.51 12.55 1.06
N ASN A 53 8.97 13.57 1.79
CA ASN A 53 9.96 14.53 1.30
C ASN A 53 11.41 14.08 1.55
N SER A 54 11.65 13.07 2.40
CA SER A 54 13.00 12.64 2.80
C SER A 54 13.58 11.46 2.01
N GLY A 55 13.18 11.22 0.76
CA GLY A 55 13.60 9.98 0.09
C GLY A 55 13.37 9.90 -1.42
N LYS A 56 13.02 8.70 -1.88
CA LYS A 56 12.98 8.27 -3.29
C LYS A 56 12.07 9.06 -4.24
N TRP A 57 11.33 10.04 -3.73
CA TRP A 57 10.34 10.81 -4.49
C TRP A 57 10.85 12.19 -4.95
N SER A 58 12.13 12.52 -4.72
CA SER A 58 12.72 13.81 -5.12
C SER A 58 12.55 14.12 -6.62
N GLY A 59 12.63 13.10 -7.48
CA GLY A 59 12.40 13.22 -8.93
C GLY A 59 10.92 13.13 -9.37
N ALA A 60 9.98 12.98 -8.44
CA ALA A 60 8.56 12.80 -8.72
C ALA A 60 7.73 13.90 -8.00
N PRO A 61 7.78 15.15 -8.48
CA PRO A 61 7.21 16.30 -7.75
C PRO A 61 5.70 16.19 -7.52
N ASP A 62 4.98 15.43 -8.36
CA ASP A 62 3.53 15.24 -8.25
C ASP A 62 3.12 14.02 -7.41
N TYR A 63 4.08 13.28 -6.86
CA TYR A 63 3.81 12.14 -6.01
C TYR A 63 2.88 12.51 -4.86
N ALA A 64 1.75 11.80 -4.79
CA ALA A 64 0.69 11.94 -3.78
C ALA A 64 0.02 13.32 -3.69
N LYS A 65 0.09 14.16 -4.73
CA LYS A 65 -0.72 15.40 -4.83
C LYS A 65 -2.19 15.12 -5.15
N ALA A 66 -2.45 14.19 -6.07
CA ALA A 66 -3.81 13.84 -6.47
C ALA A 66 -4.57 13.12 -5.35
N LYS A 67 -5.80 13.56 -5.07
CA LYS A 67 -6.69 12.95 -4.04
C LYS A 67 -7.62 11.86 -4.60
N LYS A 68 -7.65 11.71 -5.92
CA LYS A 68 -8.39 10.66 -6.66
C LYS A 68 -7.53 10.20 -7.82
N GLY A 69 -7.69 8.94 -8.22
CA GLY A 69 -6.93 8.36 -9.31
C GLY A 69 -7.34 6.92 -9.59
N TYR A 70 -6.58 6.26 -10.46
CA TYR A 70 -6.78 4.86 -10.81
C TYR A 70 -6.11 3.93 -9.79
N ILE A 71 -6.62 2.69 -9.70
CA ILE A 71 -5.93 1.58 -9.02
C ILE A 71 -5.04 0.90 -10.06
N GLY A 72 -3.73 0.86 -9.79
CA GLY A 72 -2.76 0.19 -10.65
C GLY A 72 -2.34 -1.16 -10.08
N LEU A 73 -2.28 -2.19 -10.92
CA LEU A 73 -1.59 -3.45 -10.65
C LEU A 73 -0.29 -3.42 -11.45
N GLN A 74 0.84 -3.62 -10.79
CA GLN A 74 2.16 -3.50 -11.41
C GLN A 74 2.86 -4.86 -11.43
N ASP A 75 3.56 -5.12 -12.53
CA ASP A 75 4.58 -6.17 -12.67
C ASP A 75 5.92 -5.51 -13.06
N HIS A 76 7.03 -6.10 -12.64
CA HIS A 76 8.40 -5.75 -13.00
C HIS A 76 9.13 -6.94 -13.65
N ALA A 77 8.48 -7.54 -14.66
CA ALA A 77 9.01 -8.63 -15.48
C ALA A 77 9.13 -9.99 -14.77
N SER A 78 8.14 -10.36 -13.96
CA SER A 78 7.99 -11.72 -13.42
C SER A 78 6.56 -12.23 -13.61
N PRO A 79 6.34 -13.54 -13.82
CA PRO A 79 4.99 -14.08 -13.86
C PRO A 79 4.21 -13.74 -12.59
N ILE A 80 3.07 -13.08 -12.75
CA ILE A 80 2.17 -12.70 -11.65
C ILE A 80 0.72 -12.96 -12.04
N TRP A 81 -0.08 -13.36 -11.06
CA TRP A 81 -1.50 -13.66 -11.26
C TRP A 81 -2.34 -12.90 -10.23
N PHE A 82 -3.46 -12.36 -10.68
CA PHE A 82 -4.44 -11.70 -9.82
C PHE A 82 -5.81 -12.34 -10.00
N LYS A 83 -6.55 -12.50 -8.91
CA LYS A 83 -7.96 -12.89 -8.94
C LYS A 83 -8.71 -12.21 -7.80
N ASN A 84 -10.04 -12.23 -7.85
CA ASN A 84 -10.90 -11.68 -6.79
C ASN A 84 -10.67 -10.18 -6.49
N ILE A 85 -10.33 -9.39 -7.50
CA ILE A 85 -10.15 -7.94 -7.37
C ILE A 85 -11.53 -7.31 -7.17
N LYS A 86 -11.75 -6.72 -6.00
CA LYS A 86 -13.01 -6.09 -5.60
C LYS A 86 -12.74 -4.70 -5.07
N ILE A 87 -13.68 -3.78 -5.31
CA ILE A 87 -13.61 -2.42 -4.81
C ILE A 87 -14.91 -2.09 -4.08
N LYS A 88 -14.78 -1.44 -2.93
CA LYS A 88 -15.89 -0.82 -2.21
C LYS A 88 -15.56 0.65 -2.04
N LYS A 89 -16.42 1.52 -2.57
CA LYS A 89 -16.34 2.96 -2.30
C LYS A 89 -16.75 3.22 -0.85
N LEU A 90 -15.99 4.07 -0.16
CA LEU A 90 -16.26 4.53 1.19
C LEU A 90 -17.03 5.86 1.19
#